data_AF-A0A6M5J6N1-F1
#
_entry.id   AF-A0A6M5J6N1-F1
#
_cell.length_a   1.000
_cell.length_b   1.000
_cell.length_c   1.000
_cell.angle_alpha   90.00
_cell.angle_beta   90.00
_cell.angle_gamma   90.00
#
_symmetry.space_group_name_H-M   'P 1'
#
loop_
_entity.id
_entity.type
_entity.pdbx_description
1 polymer ?
#
loop_
_entity_poly.entity_id
_entity_poly.type
_entity_poly.pdbx_seq_one_letter_code
_entity_poly.pdbx_strand_id
1 'polypeptide(L)'
;MSTDLHSDTARHIGGESAHRSFFGGTVSRTRIIGLGAAFFAMLLLTPLFGIWGLTIGLVGGLTVFFLTQRTHRGSILDRRTKRVRWRSRVKTGTDAFEPFDVAEWDQREQAAAHAKGRAEKRATARALTAMRGNPDGADGMGWLQCGPNEPGIAWHAPLGEQPYLSVTFSATGQVSGSESSAKLRRAAEAFGMFLASRATPMNLVGDVQMTTRVLPADSAMQEFWVLSALDPDAPAEAVASYETVLRLNSEDAMVQRHYFTISWPLTPAFHDTAAKYGAGRDGWRLLMRQEIASALRGLTEARVGQVEALTARRLTAVLLHQQNPSRPIDHVKGVDPARVGIRSHDEYSAHVVDDADPVMGNPVQWWHRTAAIRSENMAMGARRQLWALDLLTGSDIRFIRTLSFHLHLVPKGEAKAATAKDVTRDNADTLDDVQKGRVQNDETAANLSAAKVRARDLAHGSAHHGGTWIGYVTITERDRDALMRASRALEETCATGLGIERLEWQDSYQAAASGTTWPIGRGLTPGRVSVGSRFMNALAGKTEREAL
;
A
#
# COMPACT_ATOMS: atom_id res chain seq x y z
N MET A 1 -34.03 21.55 -18.59
CA MET A 1 -33.81 20.15 -19.00
C MET A 1 -32.37 20.02 -19.55
N SER A 2 -31.37 20.10 -18.66
CA SER A 2 -29.93 20.02 -19.04
C SER A 2 -29.07 19.76 -17.79
N THR A 3 -29.36 18.67 -17.07
CA THR A 3 -28.61 18.32 -15.83
C THR A 3 -28.25 16.83 -15.71
N ASP A 4 -28.57 15.98 -16.70
CA ASP A 4 -28.40 14.52 -16.57
C ASP A 4 -27.26 13.90 -17.40
N LEU A 5 -26.38 14.70 -18.02
CA LEU A 5 -25.26 14.16 -18.80
C LEU A 5 -23.95 13.96 -18.00
N HIS A 6 -23.93 14.25 -16.69
CA HIS A 6 -22.70 14.26 -15.89
C HIS A 6 -22.61 13.17 -14.80
N SER A 7 -23.64 12.33 -14.60
CA SER A 7 -23.73 11.43 -13.43
C SER A 7 -23.18 10.02 -13.63
N ASP A 8 -23.00 9.54 -14.86
CA ASP A 8 -22.82 8.09 -15.12
C ASP A 8 -21.38 7.55 -14.96
N THR A 9 -20.42 8.38 -14.56
CA THR A 9 -18.99 7.98 -14.50
C THR A 9 -18.31 8.22 -13.17
N ALA A 10 -19.01 8.81 -12.20
CA ALA A 10 -18.44 9.07 -10.88
C ALA A 10 -18.67 7.85 -9.98
N ARG A 11 -17.57 7.23 -9.53
CA ARG A 11 -17.63 6.10 -8.58
C ARG A 11 -17.51 6.64 -7.16
N HIS A 12 -18.33 6.13 -6.26
CA HIS A 12 -18.31 6.59 -4.87
C HIS A 12 -17.20 5.84 -4.13
N ILE A 13 -16.26 6.60 -3.57
CA ILE A 13 -15.17 6.07 -2.75
C ILE A 13 -15.20 6.82 -1.42
N GLY A 14 -15.06 6.08 -0.32
CA GLY A 14 -15.14 6.60 1.06
C GLY A 14 -16.23 5.89 1.87
N GLY A 15 -16.07 5.84 3.20
CA GLY A 15 -17.09 5.34 4.14
C GLY A 15 -17.33 3.83 4.19
N GLU A 16 -16.59 3.07 3.38
CA GLU A 16 -16.68 1.60 3.24
C GLU A 16 -16.09 0.84 4.45
N SER A 17 -15.15 1.44 5.18
CA SER A 17 -14.32 0.72 6.17
C SER A 17 -14.43 1.21 7.61
N ALA A 18 -15.17 2.28 7.88
CA ALA A 18 -15.38 2.64 9.27
C ALA A 18 -16.23 1.54 9.90
N HIS A 19 -15.66 0.77 10.84
CA HIS A 19 -16.45 -0.12 11.68
C HIS A 19 -17.55 0.70 12.36
N ARG A 20 -18.73 0.68 11.75
CA ARG A 20 -19.91 1.43 12.22
C ARG A 20 -20.34 0.71 13.49
N SER A 21 -20.17 1.34 14.64
CA SER A 21 -20.53 0.76 15.95
C SER A 21 -22.05 0.63 16.07
N PHE A 22 -22.53 -0.35 16.83
CA PHE A 22 -23.95 -0.47 17.22
C PHE A 22 -24.48 0.80 17.91
N PHE A 23 -23.59 1.62 18.49
CA PHE A 23 -23.94 2.87 19.17
C PHE A 23 -23.88 4.13 18.29
N GLY A 24 -23.84 3.98 16.97
CA GLY A 24 -23.74 5.10 16.03
C GLY A 24 -22.32 5.65 15.88
N GLY A 25 -22.00 6.11 14.67
CA GLY A 25 -20.71 6.73 14.33
C GLY A 25 -19.53 5.77 14.14
N THR A 26 -18.41 6.37 13.69
CA THR A 26 -17.13 5.72 13.40
C THR A 26 -16.31 5.53 14.70
N VAL A 27 -16.77 4.64 15.58
CA VAL A 27 -16.17 4.46 16.91
C VAL A 27 -15.09 3.38 16.89
N SER A 28 -13.89 3.68 17.37
CA SER A 28 -12.81 2.69 17.45
C SER A 28 -13.22 1.50 18.35
N ARG A 29 -12.79 0.28 17.99
CA ARG A 29 -13.07 -0.94 18.77
C ARG A 29 -12.61 -0.80 20.23
N THR A 30 -11.49 -0.12 20.44
CA THR A 30 -10.92 0.19 21.76
C THR A 30 -11.86 1.08 22.58
N ARG A 31 -12.53 2.04 21.95
CA ARG A 31 -13.52 2.89 22.63
C ARG A 31 -14.78 2.10 22.99
N ILE A 32 -15.26 1.20 22.12
CA ILE A 32 -16.41 0.34 22.43
C ILE A 32 -16.10 -0.58 23.62
N ILE A 33 -14.97 -1.27 23.59
CA ILE A 33 -14.55 -2.17 24.67
C ILE A 33 -14.32 -1.37 25.96
N GLY A 34 -13.65 -0.21 25.88
CA GLY A 34 -13.38 0.63 27.04
C GLY A 34 -14.63 1.22 27.68
N LEU A 35 -15.58 1.71 26.87
CA LEU A 35 -16.87 2.19 27.37
C LEU A 35 -17.72 1.04 27.94
N GLY A 36 -17.72 -0.12 27.28
CA GLY A 36 -18.37 -1.33 27.79
C GLY A 36 -17.81 -1.75 29.13
N ALA A 37 -16.48 -1.79 29.27
CA ALA A 37 -15.81 -2.13 30.53
C ALA A 37 -16.12 -1.10 31.63
N ALA A 38 -16.14 0.21 31.31
CA ALA A 38 -16.52 1.26 32.26
C ALA A 38 -17.98 1.11 32.70
N PHE A 39 -18.89 0.76 31.79
CA PHE A 39 -20.29 0.49 32.10
C PHE A 39 -20.46 -0.76 32.97
N PHE A 40 -19.75 -1.86 32.67
CA PHE A 40 -19.76 -3.05 33.51
C PHE A 40 -19.19 -2.78 34.90
N ALA A 41 -18.10 -2.02 34.99
CA ALA A 41 -17.54 -1.58 36.26
C ALA A 41 -18.54 -0.72 37.05
N MET A 42 -19.24 0.19 36.39
CA MET A 42 -20.33 0.97 36.99
C MET A 42 -21.42 0.05 37.55
N LEU A 43 -21.89 -0.92 36.77
CA LEU A 43 -22.98 -1.83 37.16
C LEU A 43 -22.58 -2.74 38.33
N LEU A 44 -21.32 -3.19 38.39
CA LEU A 44 -20.80 -4.03 39.48
C LEU A 44 -20.45 -3.23 40.75
N LEU A 45 -19.91 -2.02 40.61
CA LEU A 45 -19.47 -1.21 41.76
C LEU A 45 -20.61 -0.43 42.41
N THR A 46 -21.67 -0.09 41.67
CA THR A 46 -22.80 0.68 42.22
C THR A 46 -23.51 -0.04 43.38
N PRO A 47 -23.80 -1.36 43.32
CA PRO A 47 -24.35 -2.09 44.47
C PRO A 47 -23.40 -2.18 45.68
N LEU A 48 -22.08 -2.16 45.45
CA LEU A 48 -21.07 -2.34 46.49
C LEU A 48 -20.67 -1.02 47.19
N PHE A 49 -20.63 0.08 46.44
CA PHE A 49 -20.07 1.36 46.89
C PHE A 49 -21.02 2.55 46.67
N GLY A 50 -22.26 2.31 46.23
CA GLY A 50 -23.27 3.33 46.02
C GLY A 50 -22.85 4.40 45.01
N ILE A 51 -23.01 5.68 45.37
CA ILE A 51 -22.69 6.83 44.52
C ILE A 51 -21.22 6.88 44.08
N TRP A 52 -20.31 6.32 44.87
CA TRP A 52 -18.89 6.23 44.51
C TRP A 52 -18.66 5.24 43.36
N GLY A 53 -19.39 4.14 43.32
CA GLY A 53 -19.36 3.19 42.20
C GLY A 53 -19.84 3.82 40.88
N LEU A 54 -20.90 4.62 40.95
CA LEU A 54 -21.41 5.39 39.82
C LEU A 54 -20.41 6.45 39.34
N THR A 55 -19.79 7.17 40.29
CA THR A 55 -18.79 8.20 39.99
C THR A 55 -17.53 7.62 39.33
N ILE A 56 -17.02 6.49 39.83
CA ILE A 56 -15.87 5.79 39.25
C ILE A 56 -16.17 5.33 37.82
N GLY A 57 -17.36 4.75 37.60
CA GLY A 57 -17.81 4.34 36.27
C GLY A 57 -17.90 5.50 35.28
N LEU A 58 -18.52 6.61 35.70
CA LEU A 58 -18.67 7.83 34.90
C LEU A 58 -17.32 8.45 34.55
N VAL A 59 -16.45 8.64 35.55
CA VAL A 59 -15.10 9.21 35.36
C VAL A 59 -14.25 8.29 34.48
N GLY A 60 -14.34 6.97 34.66
CA GLY A 60 -13.70 5.98 33.80
C GLY A 60 -14.18 6.09 32.35
N GLY A 61 -15.50 6.19 32.15
CA GLY A 61 -16.12 6.38 30.83
C GLY A 61 -15.67 7.67 30.14
N LEU A 62 -15.70 8.80 30.85
CA LEU A 62 -15.21 10.10 30.36
C LEU A 62 -13.71 10.05 30.03
N THR A 63 -12.91 9.40 30.88
CA THR A 63 -11.46 9.24 30.65
C THR A 63 -11.21 8.44 29.37
N VAL A 64 -11.90 7.30 29.18
CA VAL A 64 -11.83 6.52 27.94
C VAL A 64 -12.26 7.37 26.74
N PHE A 65 -13.35 8.12 26.87
CA PHE A 65 -13.85 9.00 25.82
C PHE A 65 -12.78 10.02 25.38
N PHE A 66 -12.21 10.80 26.30
CA PHE A 66 -11.17 11.79 25.97
C PHE A 66 -9.89 11.15 25.44
N LEU A 67 -9.48 10.02 26.01
CA LEU A 67 -8.27 9.32 25.58
C LEU A 67 -8.38 8.70 24.19
N THR A 68 -9.60 8.35 23.76
CA THR A 68 -9.91 7.73 22.46
C THR A 68 -10.49 8.71 21.44
N GLN A 69 -10.79 9.94 21.84
CA GLN A 69 -11.29 10.97 20.92
C GLN A 69 -10.23 11.24 19.84
N ARG A 70 -10.63 11.04 18.58
CA ARG A 70 -9.75 11.27 17.43
C ARG A 70 -9.63 12.77 17.19
N THR A 71 -8.40 13.27 17.17
CA THR A 71 -8.07 14.64 16.71
C THR A 71 -7.36 14.57 15.36
N HIS A 72 -7.06 15.72 14.75
CA HIS A 72 -6.24 15.79 13.53
C HIS A 72 -4.87 15.08 13.66
N ARG A 73 -4.34 14.92 14.89
CA ARG A 73 -3.09 14.17 15.18
C ARG A 73 -3.31 12.74 15.71
N GLY A 74 -4.51 12.19 15.52
CA GLY A 74 -4.94 10.93 16.13
C GLY A 74 -5.35 11.08 17.60
N SER A 75 -5.64 9.97 18.28
CA SER A 75 -5.99 10.00 19.70
C SER A 75 -4.74 10.10 20.60
N ILE A 76 -4.92 10.45 21.88
CA ILE A 76 -3.83 10.46 22.87
C ILE A 76 -3.27 9.04 23.04
N LEU A 77 -4.15 8.03 23.05
CA LEU A 77 -3.74 6.62 23.16
C LEU A 77 -2.95 6.15 21.95
N ASP A 78 -3.32 6.55 20.74
CA ASP A 78 -2.57 6.20 19.53
C ASP A 78 -1.15 6.76 19.59
N ARG A 79 -1.01 8.02 20.01
CA ARG A 79 0.30 8.68 20.19
C ARG A 79 1.15 7.97 21.24
N ARG A 80 0.57 7.61 22.39
CA ARG A 80 1.28 6.87 23.44
C ARG A 80 1.70 5.48 22.94
N THR A 81 0.81 4.77 22.25
CA THR A 81 1.09 3.44 21.69
C THR A 81 2.20 3.50 20.64
N LYS A 82 2.17 4.48 19.72
CA LYS A 82 3.28 4.72 18.77
C LYS A 82 4.61 4.98 19.49
N ARG A 83 4.63 5.81 20.54
CA ARG A 83 5.84 6.10 21.32
C ARG A 83 6.36 4.89 22.10
N VAL A 84 5.48 4.09 22.70
CA VAL A 84 5.89 2.86 23.42
C VAL A 84 6.48 1.86 22.44
N ARG A 85 5.85 1.66 21.28
CA ARG A 85 6.39 0.80 20.20
C ARG A 85 7.75 1.30 19.73
N TRP A 86 7.89 2.60 19.47
CA TRP A 86 9.17 3.21 19.08
C TRP A 86 10.27 2.93 20.10
N ARG A 87 10.01 3.17 21.39
CA ARG A 87 10.97 2.86 22.47
C ARG A 87 11.32 1.38 22.51
N SER A 88 10.37 0.50 22.23
CA SER A 88 10.63 -0.94 22.14
C SER A 88 11.59 -1.27 21.01
N ARG A 89 11.39 -0.71 19.81
CA ARG A 89 12.26 -0.94 18.64
C ARG A 89 13.68 -0.47 18.88
N VAL A 90 13.83 0.76 19.38
CA VAL A 90 15.13 1.31 19.77
C VAL A 90 15.79 0.46 20.85
N LYS A 91 15.01 -0.12 21.77
CA LYS A 91 15.55 -1.01 22.80
C LYS A 91 16.05 -2.33 22.22
N THR A 92 15.35 -2.89 21.24
CA THR A 92 15.66 -4.19 20.61
C THR A 92 16.67 -4.07 19.47
N GLY A 93 16.94 -2.89 18.93
CA GLY A 93 17.83 -2.73 17.77
C GLY A 93 17.15 -2.98 16.43
N THR A 94 15.81 -3.14 16.41
CA THR A 94 15.04 -3.32 15.17
C THR A 94 14.71 -1.99 14.50
N ASP A 95 15.28 -0.90 15.01
CA ASP A 95 15.31 0.43 14.41
C ASP A 95 16.40 0.58 13.35
N ALA A 96 17.36 -0.34 13.24
CA ALA A 96 18.40 -0.32 12.22
C ALA A 96 18.35 -1.57 11.34
N PHE A 97 18.81 -1.43 10.10
CA PHE A 97 19.00 -2.52 9.17
C PHE A 97 20.38 -2.43 8.54
N GLU A 98 21.12 -3.53 8.62
CA GLU A 98 22.39 -3.71 7.94
C GLU A 98 22.30 -5.01 7.14
N PRO A 99 22.64 -4.98 5.83
CA PRO A 99 22.63 -6.19 5.02
C PRO A 99 23.53 -7.27 5.62
N PHE A 100 23.05 -8.51 5.59
CA PHE A 100 23.80 -9.64 6.11
C PHE A 100 25.13 -9.85 5.37
N ASP A 101 26.21 -9.90 6.13
CA ASP A 101 27.55 -10.29 5.67
C ASP A 101 28.12 -11.34 6.63
N VAL A 102 28.63 -12.45 6.10
CA VAL A 102 29.07 -13.60 6.89
C VAL A 102 30.27 -13.22 7.76
N ALA A 103 31.24 -12.47 7.22
CA ALA A 103 32.46 -12.14 7.94
C ALA A 103 32.17 -11.14 9.07
N GLU A 104 31.33 -10.14 8.82
CA GLU A 104 30.91 -9.22 9.88
C GLU A 104 30.02 -9.89 10.93
N TRP A 105 29.17 -10.84 10.52
CA TRP A 105 28.33 -11.61 11.44
C TRP A 105 29.19 -12.33 12.49
N ASP A 106 30.19 -13.09 12.04
CA ASP A 106 31.08 -13.86 12.92
C ASP A 106 31.83 -12.95 13.90
N GLN A 107 32.29 -11.78 13.43
CA GLN A 107 32.95 -10.78 14.28
C GLN A 107 32.01 -10.24 15.36
N ARG A 108 30.75 -9.96 15.01
CA ARG A 108 29.75 -9.45 15.96
C ARG A 108 29.31 -10.51 16.95
N GLU A 109 29.24 -11.77 16.53
CA GLU A 109 28.93 -12.90 17.41
C GLU A 109 30.03 -13.11 18.44
N GLN A 110 31.30 -13.07 18.02
CA GLN A 110 32.44 -13.10 18.93
C GLN A 110 32.43 -11.91 19.90
N ALA A 111 32.19 -10.69 19.40
CA ALA A 111 32.06 -9.51 20.25
C ALA A 111 30.92 -9.66 21.27
N ALA A 112 29.79 -10.25 20.88
CA ALA A 112 28.68 -10.53 21.79
C ALA A 112 29.03 -11.56 22.85
N ALA A 113 29.79 -12.61 22.50
CA ALA A 113 30.26 -13.63 23.42
C ALA A 113 31.26 -13.07 24.45
N HIS A 114 32.11 -12.13 24.03
CA HIS A 114 33.13 -11.51 24.89
C HIS A 114 32.62 -10.28 25.67
N ALA A 115 31.42 -9.78 25.37
CA ALA A 115 30.85 -8.58 25.99
C ALA A 115 30.69 -8.71 27.52
N LYS A 116 31.23 -7.75 28.27
CA LYS A 116 31.18 -7.69 29.73
C LYS A 116 30.24 -6.57 30.20
N GLY A 117 29.41 -6.90 31.17
CA GLY A 117 28.44 -5.95 31.73
C GLY A 117 27.19 -5.74 30.88
N ARG A 118 26.21 -5.03 31.45
CA ARG A 118 24.86 -4.93 30.89
C ARG A 118 24.78 -4.03 29.65
N ALA A 119 25.59 -2.97 29.60
CA ALA A 119 25.57 -2.00 28.50
C ALA A 119 26.19 -2.59 27.23
N GLU A 120 27.35 -3.20 27.33
CA GLU A 120 28.05 -3.83 26.20
C GLU A 120 27.25 -4.99 25.62
N LYS A 121 26.73 -5.89 26.47
CA LYS A 121 25.82 -6.97 26.04
C LYS A 121 24.59 -6.47 25.30
N ARG A 122 24.06 -5.30 25.68
CA ARG A 122 22.92 -4.69 24.98
C ARG A 122 23.34 -4.10 23.64
N ALA A 123 24.50 -3.46 23.56
CA ALA A 123 25.01 -2.88 22.32
C ALA A 123 25.30 -3.97 21.28
N THR A 124 25.99 -5.04 21.67
CA THR A 124 26.30 -6.17 20.79
C THR A 124 25.05 -6.93 20.37
N ALA A 125 24.09 -7.15 21.27
CA ALA A 125 22.79 -7.74 20.91
C ALA A 125 21.99 -6.88 19.90
N ARG A 126 22.05 -5.55 20.04
CA ARG A 126 21.43 -4.64 19.05
C ARG A 126 22.13 -4.71 17.70
N ALA A 127 23.47 -4.73 17.68
CA ALA A 127 24.25 -4.82 16.45
C ALA A 127 24.01 -6.14 15.70
N LEU A 128 23.84 -7.26 16.42
CA LEU A 128 23.42 -8.54 15.85
C LEU A 128 21.98 -8.48 15.30
N THR A 129 21.05 -7.86 16.02
CA THR A 129 19.65 -7.75 15.59
C THR A 129 19.50 -6.86 14.34
N ALA A 130 20.34 -5.85 14.18
CA ALA A 130 20.33 -4.97 13.02
C ALA A 130 20.73 -5.71 11.72
N MET A 131 21.66 -6.66 11.81
CA MET A 131 22.18 -7.40 10.67
C MET A 131 21.20 -8.49 10.23
N ARG A 132 20.62 -8.33 9.03
CA ARG A 132 19.52 -9.17 8.55
C ARG A 132 19.62 -9.41 7.04
N GLY A 133 19.07 -10.52 6.58
CA GLY A 133 19.06 -10.85 5.14
C GLY A 133 18.18 -9.89 4.32
N ASN A 134 17.03 -9.50 4.88
CA ASN A 134 16.09 -8.59 4.24
C ASN A 134 15.77 -7.40 5.15
N PRO A 135 15.51 -6.22 4.58
CA PRO A 135 15.01 -5.06 5.32
C PRO A 135 13.56 -5.30 5.79
N ASP A 136 13.11 -4.55 6.79
CA ASP A 136 11.75 -4.67 7.36
C ASP A 136 10.63 -4.69 6.30
N GLY A 137 10.78 -3.85 5.26
CA GLY A 137 9.83 -3.75 4.15
C GLY A 137 9.75 -4.99 3.24
N ALA A 138 10.78 -5.84 3.23
CA ALA A 138 10.86 -7.08 2.46
C ALA A 138 11.19 -8.30 3.35
N ASP A 139 10.92 -8.23 4.65
CA ASP A 139 11.09 -9.34 5.57
C ASP A 139 10.37 -10.62 5.08
N GLY A 140 11.07 -11.75 5.14
CA GLY A 140 10.59 -13.03 4.63
C GLY A 140 10.53 -13.17 3.10
N MET A 141 11.04 -12.20 2.32
CA MET A 141 11.09 -12.29 0.86
C MET A 141 12.29 -13.11 0.37
N GLY A 142 12.09 -13.89 -0.67
CA GLY A 142 13.12 -14.60 -1.43
C GLY A 142 12.67 -14.81 -2.87
N TRP A 143 13.32 -15.74 -3.59
CA TRP A 143 13.01 -16.03 -4.99
C TRP A 143 12.67 -17.50 -5.19
N LEU A 144 11.51 -17.78 -5.77
CA LEU A 144 11.22 -19.08 -6.38
C LEU A 144 11.95 -19.24 -7.72
N GLN A 145 12.09 -18.13 -8.45
CA GLN A 145 12.74 -18.04 -9.76
C GLN A 145 13.47 -16.70 -9.91
N CYS A 146 14.76 -16.77 -10.24
CA CYS A 146 15.63 -15.61 -10.46
C CYS A 146 16.55 -15.76 -11.68
N GLY A 147 16.18 -16.65 -12.62
CA GLY A 147 16.95 -16.91 -13.84
C GLY A 147 17.07 -15.67 -14.74
N PRO A 148 18.16 -15.57 -15.54
CA PRO A 148 18.31 -14.51 -16.51
C PRO A 148 17.22 -14.61 -17.60
N ASN A 149 16.69 -13.47 -18.04
CA ASN A 149 15.64 -13.38 -19.07
C ASN A 149 14.34 -14.12 -18.75
N GLU A 150 14.13 -14.48 -17.48
CA GLU A 150 12.90 -15.08 -17.00
C GLU A 150 12.18 -14.14 -16.02
N PRO A 151 10.84 -14.17 -15.97
CA PRO A 151 10.10 -13.44 -14.95
C PRO A 151 10.58 -13.80 -13.54
N GLY A 152 10.87 -12.77 -12.73
CA GLY A 152 11.21 -12.97 -11.32
C GLY A 152 9.97 -13.36 -10.54
N ILE A 153 9.98 -14.54 -9.93
CA ILE A 153 8.90 -14.99 -9.04
C ILE A 153 9.38 -14.81 -7.61
N ALA A 154 8.94 -13.73 -6.98
CA ALA A 154 9.24 -13.45 -5.58
C ALA A 154 8.38 -14.34 -4.68
N TRP A 155 9.00 -14.95 -3.67
CA TRP A 155 8.33 -15.75 -2.66
C TRP A 155 8.38 -15.02 -1.33
N HIS A 156 7.22 -14.78 -0.74
CA HIS A 156 7.06 -14.13 0.55
C HIS A 156 6.57 -15.13 1.60
N ALA A 157 7.32 -15.24 2.70
CA ALA A 157 6.94 -16.01 3.88
C ALA A 157 7.10 -15.17 5.18
N PRO A 158 6.39 -14.03 5.30
CA PRO A 158 6.44 -13.21 6.51
C PRO A 158 5.89 -13.98 7.73
N LEU A 159 6.50 -13.74 8.90
CA LEU A 159 6.12 -14.42 10.14
C LEU A 159 4.69 -14.06 10.56
N GLY A 160 3.84 -15.09 10.75
CA GLY A 160 2.47 -14.94 11.22
C GLY A 160 1.44 -14.54 10.16
N GLU A 161 1.86 -14.48 8.90
CA GLU A 161 1.01 -14.15 7.75
C GLU A 161 0.96 -15.31 6.75
N GLN A 162 -0.04 -15.31 5.86
CA GLN A 162 -0.17 -16.31 4.80
C GLN A 162 0.96 -16.10 3.78
N PRO A 163 1.78 -17.13 3.46
CA PRO A 163 2.81 -17.00 2.44
C PRO A 163 2.18 -16.87 1.05
N TYR A 164 2.85 -16.13 0.16
CA TYR A 164 2.37 -15.85 -1.19
C TYR A 164 3.52 -15.74 -2.18
N LEU A 165 3.20 -15.91 -3.47
CA LEU A 165 4.10 -15.58 -4.57
C LEU A 165 3.67 -14.24 -5.16
N SER A 166 4.61 -13.47 -5.69
CA SER A 166 4.31 -12.24 -6.41
C SER A 166 5.16 -12.10 -7.66
N VAL A 167 4.57 -11.48 -8.68
CA VAL A 167 5.25 -11.14 -9.94
C VAL A 167 4.91 -9.71 -10.29
N THR A 168 5.94 -8.96 -10.67
CA THR A 168 5.84 -7.53 -10.98
C THR A 168 6.01 -7.29 -12.47
N PHE A 169 5.13 -6.48 -13.02
CA PHE A 169 5.11 -6.07 -14.41
C PHE A 169 5.38 -4.57 -14.48
N SER A 170 6.29 -4.12 -15.34
CA SER A 170 6.39 -2.71 -15.71
C SER A 170 5.35 -2.38 -16.77
N ALA A 171 4.78 -1.18 -16.68
CA ALA A 171 3.81 -0.66 -17.63
C ALA A 171 4.12 0.79 -18.02
N THR A 172 3.81 1.16 -19.27
CA THR A 172 3.93 2.57 -19.70
C THR A 172 2.80 3.45 -19.19
N GLY A 173 1.68 2.87 -18.74
CA GLY A 173 0.50 3.60 -18.26
C GLY A 173 -0.61 3.70 -19.31
N GLN A 174 -1.83 4.02 -18.85
CA GLN A 174 -3.03 4.11 -19.69
C GLN A 174 -3.15 5.43 -20.47
N VAL A 175 -2.46 6.48 -20.03
CA VAL A 175 -2.61 7.84 -20.54
C VAL A 175 -1.25 8.33 -21.03
N SER A 176 -1.21 8.80 -22.27
CA SER A 176 -0.06 9.51 -22.84
C SER A 176 -0.55 10.83 -23.40
N GLY A 177 -0.23 11.93 -22.73
CA GLY A 177 -0.66 13.27 -23.12
C GLY A 177 -2.18 13.52 -23.01
N SER A 178 -2.68 14.42 -23.85
CA SER A 178 -4.10 14.79 -23.87
C SER A 178 -4.94 13.70 -24.54
N GLU A 179 -5.80 13.05 -23.76
CA GLU A 179 -6.66 11.97 -24.24
C GLU A 179 -8.14 12.31 -24.08
N SER A 180 -8.98 11.79 -24.98
CA SER A 180 -10.43 11.98 -24.86
C SER A 180 -10.99 11.28 -23.62
N SER A 181 -11.99 11.88 -22.98
CA SER A 181 -12.69 11.30 -21.82
C SER A 181 -13.29 9.91 -22.11
N ALA A 182 -13.73 9.68 -23.35
CA ALA A 182 -14.24 8.38 -23.79
C ALA A 182 -13.14 7.29 -23.87
N LYS A 183 -11.90 7.64 -24.21
CA LYS A 183 -10.78 6.70 -24.19
C LYS A 183 -10.40 6.35 -22.75
N LEU A 184 -10.31 7.35 -21.88
CA LEU A 184 -10.04 7.16 -20.45
C LEU A 184 -11.09 6.26 -19.79
N ARG A 185 -12.37 6.48 -20.10
CA ARG A 185 -13.47 5.65 -19.59
C ARG A 185 -13.33 4.19 -20.02
N ARG A 186 -13.10 3.94 -21.31
CA ARG A 186 -12.91 2.57 -21.83
C ARG A 186 -11.70 1.88 -21.20
N ALA A 187 -10.61 2.61 -20.95
CA ALA A 187 -9.44 2.06 -20.28
C ALA A 187 -9.73 1.70 -18.80
N ALA A 188 -10.46 2.57 -18.08
CA ALA A 188 -10.88 2.29 -16.71
C ALA A 188 -11.86 1.11 -16.61
N GLU A 189 -12.82 1.01 -17.54
CA GLU A 189 -13.73 -0.13 -17.65
C GLU A 189 -12.98 -1.44 -17.96
N ALA A 190 -12.04 -1.42 -18.91
CA ALA A 190 -11.23 -2.58 -19.24
C ALA A 190 -10.37 -3.04 -18.05
N PHE A 191 -9.81 -2.10 -17.29
CA PHE A 191 -9.08 -2.42 -16.06
C PHE A 191 -10.00 -2.99 -14.97
N GLY A 192 -11.21 -2.42 -14.80
CA GLY A 192 -12.23 -2.98 -13.89
C GLY A 192 -12.64 -4.42 -14.27
N MET A 193 -12.75 -4.70 -15.56
CA MET A 193 -13.04 -6.05 -16.08
C MET A 193 -11.88 -7.02 -15.84
N PHE A 194 -10.64 -6.56 -16.02
CA PHE A 194 -9.45 -7.33 -15.65
C PHE A 194 -9.49 -7.74 -14.17
N LEU A 195 -9.69 -6.80 -13.25
CA LEU A 195 -9.80 -7.10 -11.82
C LEU A 195 -10.96 -8.06 -11.52
N ALA A 196 -12.12 -7.85 -12.14
CA ALA A 196 -13.30 -8.70 -11.97
C ALA A 196 -13.04 -10.16 -12.42
N SER A 197 -12.35 -10.36 -13.55
CA SER A 197 -11.98 -11.71 -14.03
C SER A 197 -11.07 -12.47 -13.05
N ARG A 198 -10.30 -11.73 -12.24
CA ARG A 198 -9.38 -12.26 -11.23
C ARG A 198 -10.03 -12.50 -9.88
N ALA A 199 -11.19 -11.90 -9.63
CA ALA A 199 -11.95 -12.05 -8.39
C ALA A 199 -12.88 -13.29 -8.40
N THR A 200 -12.80 -14.15 -9.41
CA THR A 200 -13.63 -15.36 -9.47
C THR A 200 -13.13 -16.40 -8.46
N PRO A 201 -14.01 -17.21 -7.83
CA PRO A 201 -13.59 -18.18 -6.80
C PRO A 201 -12.55 -19.22 -7.25
N MET A 202 -12.50 -19.50 -8.56
CA MET A 202 -11.55 -20.45 -9.16
C MET A 202 -10.19 -19.81 -9.48
N ASN A 203 -10.08 -18.48 -9.42
CA ASN A 203 -8.83 -17.80 -9.69
C ASN A 203 -7.90 -17.89 -8.48
N LEU A 204 -6.60 -18.03 -8.75
CA LEU A 204 -5.58 -18.13 -7.70
C LEU A 204 -5.04 -16.77 -7.28
N VAL A 205 -5.37 -15.69 -8.01
CA VAL A 205 -4.95 -14.32 -7.68
C VAL A 205 -5.73 -13.81 -6.46
N GLY A 206 -5.01 -13.34 -5.44
CA GLY A 206 -5.60 -12.72 -4.26
C GLY A 206 -5.59 -11.20 -4.31
N ASP A 207 -4.46 -10.62 -4.73
CA ASP A 207 -4.21 -9.18 -4.63
C ASP A 207 -3.56 -8.63 -5.89
N VAL A 208 -3.89 -7.37 -6.20
CA VAL A 208 -3.25 -6.58 -7.25
C VAL A 208 -2.78 -5.27 -6.65
N GLN A 209 -1.47 -5.03 -6.68
CA GLN A 209 -0.85 -3.78 -6.27
C GLN A 209 -0.52 -2.96 -7.51
N MET A 210 -1.00 -1.72 -7.55
CA MET A 210 -0.59 -0.72 -8.53
C MET A 210 0.40 0.21 -7.86
N THR A 211 1.60 0.35 -8.42
CA THR A 211 2.64 1.23 -7.89
C THR A 211 3.06 2.22 -8.95
N THR A 212 3.03 3.51 -8.64
CA THR A 212 3.54 4.57 -9.51
C THR A 212 4.61 5.34 -8.77
N ARG A 213 5.82 5.35 -9.32
CA ARG A 213 6.92 6.15 -8.82
C ARG A 213 7.06 7.39 -9.68
N VAL A 214 7.09 8.55 -9.03
CA VAL A 214 7.22 9.85 -9.66
C VAL A 214 8.59 10.44 -9.29
N LEU A 215 9.36 10.79 -10.30
CA LEU A 215 10.76 11.21 -10.21
C LEU A 215 10.96 12.51 -10.98
N PRO A 216 11.95 13.34 -10.60
CA PRO A 216 12.46 14.38 -11.48
C PRO A 216 12.86 13.78 -12.83
N ALA A 217 12.67 14.54 -13.91
CA ALA A 217 13.14 14.15 -15.23
C ALA A 217 14.67 13.98 -15.20
N ASP A 218 15.14 12.82 -15.67
CA ASP A 218 16.56 12.56 -15.90
C ASP A 218 16.90 12.93 -17.34
N SER A 219 17.60 14.06 -17.52
CA SER A 219 18.06 14.54 -18.81
C SER A 219 19.40 13.95 -19.24
N ALA A 220 20.10 13.17 -18.39
CA ALA A 220 21.50 12.80 -18.61
C ALA A 220 21.73 12.02 -19.92
N MET A 221 20.82 11.11 -20.27
CA MET A 221 20.91 10.38 -21.56
C MET A 221 20.66 11.29 -22.76
N GLN A 222 19.77 12.27 -22.62
CA GLN A 222 19.48 13.22 -23.69
C GLN A 222 20.62 14.21 -23.85
N GLU A 223 21.19 14.70 -22.76
CA GLU A 223 22.42 15.51 -22.75
C GLU A 223 23.59 14.75 -23.38
N PHE A 224 23.80 13.48 -23.01
CA PHE A 224 24.83 12.65 -23.64
C PHE A 224 24.58 12.47 -25.14
N TRP A 225 23.35 12.20 -25.55
CA TRP A 225 22.99 12.10 -26.96
C TRP A 225 23.30 13.40 -27.70
N VAL A 226 22.91 14.55 -27.15
CA VAL A 226 23.19 15.88 -27.72
C VAL A 226 24.69 16.08 -27.88
N LEU A 227 25.47 15.85 -26.83
CA LEU A 227 26.94 15.97 -26.89
C LEU A 227 27.57 15.06 -27.94
N SER A 228 27.00 13.87 -28.17
CA SER A 228 27.50 12.91 -29.16
C SER A 228 27.02 13.16 -30.59
N ALA A 229 25.90 13.87 -30.76
CA ALA A 229 25.21 14.06 -32.04
C ALA A 229 25.26 15.52 -32.53
N LEU A 230 25.87 16.42 -31.75
CA LEU A 230 26.00 17.83 -32.11
C LEU A 230 26.92 17.99 -33.32
N ASP A 231 26.43 18.67 -34.35
CA ASP A 231 27.24 19.09 -35.49
C ASP A 231 28.31 20.09 -35.01
N PRO A 232 29.61 19.85 -35.26
CA PRO A 232 30.67 20.79 -34.91
C PRO A 232 30.49 22.19 -35.50
N ASP A 233 29.77 22.30 -36.63
CA ASP A 233 29.51 23.57 -37.33
C ASP A 233 28.18 24.23 -36.89
N ALA A 234 27.51 23.68 -35.87
CA ALA A 234 26.26 24.23 -35.36
C ALA A 234 26.46 25.68 -34.82
N PRO A 235 25.61 26.64 -35.21
CA PRO A 235 25.68 28.01 -34.68
C PRO A 235 25.55 28.01 -33.15
N ALA A 236 26.42 28.76 -32.46
CA ALA A 236 26.44 28.83 -31.00
C ALA A 236 25.08 29.25 -30.39
N GLU A 237 24.32 30.08 -31.10
CA GLU A 237 22.97 30.49 -30.68
C GLU A 237 21.97 29.30 -30.67
N ALA A 238 22.08 28.38 -31.63
CA ALA A 238 21.23 27.20 -31.68
C ALA A 238 21.57 26.22 -30.54
N VAL A 239 22.86 26.07 -30.21
CA VAL A 239 23.32 25.27 -29.06
C VAL A 239 22.77 25.85 -27.75
N ALA A 240 22.95 27.15 -27.52
CA ALA A 240 22.45 27.83 -26.32
C ALA A 240 20.92 27.80 -26.21
N SER A 241 20.21 27.92 -27.35
CA SER A 241 18.76 27.78 -27.39
C SER A 241 18.33 26.36 -27.00
N TYR A 242 19.03 25.34 -27.49
CA TYR A 242 18.71 23.95 -27.16
C TYR A 242 19.03 23.61 -25.69
N GLU A 243 20.15 24.08 -25.15
CA GLU A 243 20.47 23.99 -23.72
C GLU A 243 19.39 24.64 -22.85
N THR A 244 18.88 25.80 -23.28
CA THR A 244 17.77 26.47 -22.60
C THR A 244 16.50 25.62 -22.62
N VAL A 245 16.19 24.96 -23.74
CA VAL A 245 15.07 24.01 -23.83
C VAL A 245 15.28 22.81 -22.92
N LEU A 246 16.47 22.22 -22.87
CA LEU A 246 16.78 21.11 -21.96
C LEU A 246 16.56 21.53 -20.51
N ARG A 247 17.08 22.70 -20.11
CA ARG A 247 16.89 23.24 -18.76
C ARG A 247 15.41 23.41 -18.45
N LEU A 248 14.66 24.14 -19.29
CA LEU A 248 13.23 24.41 -19.06
C LEU A 248 12.37 23.14 -19.08
N ASN A 249 12.76 22.12 -19.84
CA ASN A 249 12.05 20.85 -19.91
C ASN A 249 12.44 19.90 -18.76
N SER A 250 13.56 20.14 -18.09
CA SER A 250 13.99 19.40 -16.89
C SER A 250 13.51 20.05 -15.59
N GLU A 251 13.44 21.39 -15.57
CA GLU A 251 13.02 22.19 -14.43
C GLU A 251 11.52 21.96 -14.21
N ASP A 252 11.18 21.33 -13.08
CA ASP A 252 9.82 20.94 -12.67
C ASP A 252 9.15 19.78 -13.42
N ALA A 253 9.81 19.17 -14.42
CA ALA A 253 9.27 17.99 -15.08
C ALA A 253 9.39 16.75 -14.19
N MET A 254 8.24 16.09 -13.98
CA MET A 254 8.15 14.86 -13.18
C MET A 254 7.74 13.69 -14.07
N VAL A 255 8.60 12.66 -14.13
CA VAL A 255 8.39 11.43 -14.91
C VAL A 255 7.76 10.35 -14.04
N GLN A 256 6.84 9.59 -14.62
CA GLN A 256 6.11 8.53 -13.95
C GLN A 256 6.60 7.15 -14.43
N ARG A 257 6.78 6.23 -13.48
CA ARG A 257 7.08 4.81 -13.73
C ARG A 257 6.00 3.95 -13.09
N HIS A 258 5.29 3.16 -13.88
CA HIS A 258 4.17 2.35 -13.40
C HIS A 258 4.54 0.88 -13.31
N TYR A 259 4.09 0.25 -12.23
CA TYR A 259 4.27 -1.17 -11.95
C TYR A 259 2.96 -1.78 -11.49
N PHE A 260 2.69 -2.99 -11.94
CA PHE A 260 1.61 -3.83 -11.45
C PHE A 260 2.22 -5.07 -10.80
N THR A 261 1.93 -5.31 -9.53
CA THR A 261 2.35 -6.54 -8.85
C THR A 261 1.12 -7.36 -8.55
N ILE A 262 1.12 -8.60 -8.99
CA ILE A 262 0.03 -9.56 -8.75
C ILE A 262 0.53 -10.57 -7.72
N SER A 263 -0.32 -10.88 -6.74
CA SER A 263 -0.01 -11.80 -5.66
C SER A 263 -0.91 -13.04 -5.69
N TRP A 264 -0.29 -14.20 -5.54
CA TRP A 264 -0.93 -15.52 -5.46
C TRP A 264 -0.69 -16.10 -4.06
N PRO A 265 -1.69 -16.07 -3.16
CA PRO A 265 -1.56 -16.70 -1.86
C PRO A 265 -1.39 -18.22 -2.00
N LEU A 266 -0.47 -18.80 -1.23
CA LEU A 266 -0.21 -20.24 -1.20
C LEU A 266 -1.29 -20.97 -0.39
N THR A 267 -2.51 -20.96 -0.91
CA THR A 267 -3.67 -21.63 -0.32
C THR A 267 -3.66 -23.14 -0.65
N PRO A 268 -4.48 -23.95 0.02
CA PRO A 268 -4.67 -25.36 -0.37
C PRO A 268 -5.04 -25.51 -1.86
N ALA A 269 -5.91 -24.65 -2.39
CA ALA A 269 -6.30 -24.66 -3.81
C ALA A 269 -5.12 -24.38 -4.75
N PHE A 270 -4.19 -23.50 -4.34
CA PHE A 270 -2.95 -23.29 -5.09
C PHE A 270 -2.10 -24.57 -5.11
N HIS A 271 -1.91 -25.22 -3.96
CA HIS A 271 -1.12 -26.45 -3.88
C HIS A 271 -1.73 -27.59 -4.69
N ASP A 272 -3.05 -27.78 -4.63
CA ASP A 272 -3.77 -28.81 -5.37
C ASP A 272 -3.68 -28.57 -6.88
N THR A 273 -3.77 -27.31 -7.31
CA THR A 273 -3.61 -26.95 -8.73
C THR A 273 -2.17 -27.15 -9.18
N ALA A 274 -1.19 -26.70 -8.40
CA ALA A 274 0.23 -26.82 -8.72
C ALA A 274 0.70 -28.29 -8.80
N ALA A 275 0.14 -29.17 -7.98
CA ALA A 275 0.43 -30.60 -8.00
C ALA A 275 0.08 -31.27 -9.35
N LYS A 276 -0.87 -30.70 -10.12
CA LYS A 276 -1.21 -31.18 -11.48
C LYS A 276 -0.12 -30.88 -12.51
N TYR A 277 0.72 -29.86 -12.27
CA TYR A 277 1.79 -29.46 -13.18
C TYR A 277 3.13 -30.13 -12.87
N GLY A 278 3.33 -30.63 -11.64
CA GLY A 278 4.55 -31.32 -11.25
C GLY A 278 4.73 -31.42 -9.74
N ALA A 279 5.81 -32.07 -9.32
CA ALA A 279 6.13 -32.24 -7.92
C ALA A 279 6.77 -30.97 -7.32
N GLY A 280 6.41 -30.65 -6.07
CA GLY A 280 7.06 -29.61 -5.27
C GLY A 280 7.12 -28.24 -5.95
N ARG A 281 8.29 -27.60 -5.87
CA ARG A 281 8.53 -26.24 -6.38
C ARG A 281 8.54 -26.17 -7.91
N ASP A 282 8.84 -27.27 -8.60
CA ASP A 282 8.83 -27.28 -10.06
C ASP A 282 7.40 -27.21 -10.60
N GLY A 283 6.45 -27.90 -9.94
CA GLY A 283 5.02 -27.72 -10.21
C GLY A 283 4.56 -26.27 -10.03
N TRP A 284 5.08 -25.57 -9.01
CA TRP A 284 4.76 -24.16 -8.78
C TRP A 284 5.26 -23.27 -9.91
N ARG A 285 6.51 -23.46 -10.37
CA ARG A 285 7.08 -22.69 -11.49
C ARG A 285 6.30 -22.90 -12.79
N LEU A 286 5.90 -24.14 -13.07
CA LEU A 286 5.13 -24.49 -14.26
C LEU A 286 3.71 -23.88 -14.23
N LEU A 287 3.01 -23.98 -13.10
CA LEU A 287 1.74 -23.28 -12.89
C LEU A 287 1.90 -21.77 -13.06
N MET A 288 2.90 -21.19 -12.40
CA MET A 288 3.15 -19.75 -12.45
C MET A 288 3.46 -19.26 -13.86
N ARG A 289 4.09 -20.05 -14.72
CA ARG A 289 4.30 -19.69 -16.13
C ARG A 289 2.97 -19.43 -16.85
N GLN A 290 1.95 -20.26 -16.61
CA GLN A 290 0.61 -20.07 -17.19
C GLN A 290 -0.10 -18.86 -16.57
N GLU A 291 -0.01 -18.69 -15.25
CA GLU A 291 -0.61 -17.56 -14.53
C GLU A 291 0.00 -16.22 -14.97
N ILE A 292 1.31 -16.13 -15.14
CA ILE A 292 2.03 -14.94 -15.61
C ILE A 292 1.61 -14.60 -17.05
N ALA A 293 1.54 -15.59 -17.94
CA ALA A 293 1.10 -15.37 -19.32
C ALA A 293 -0.37 -14.89 -19.37
N SER A 294 -1.23 -15.45 -18.51
CA SER A 294 -2.61 -15.01 -18.35
C SER A 294 -2.71 -13.57 -17.84
N ALA A 295 -1.93 -13.22 -16.81
CA ALA A 295 -1.85 -11.87 -16.27
C ALA A 295 -1.38 -10.85 -17.31
N LEU A 296 -0.33 -11.18 -18.07
CA LEU A 296 0.21 -10.30 -19.11
C LEU A 296 -0.82 -10.01 -20.21
N ARG A 297 -1.56 -11.03 -20.66
CA ARG A 297 -2.68 -10.84 -21.61
C ARG A 297 -3.76 -9.94 -21.01
N GLY A 298 -4.16 -10.21 -19.77
CA GLY A 298 -5.20 -9.43 -19.09
C GLY A 298 -4.82 -7.95 -18.90
N LEU A 299 -3.56 -7.66 -18.54
CA LEU A 299 -3.06 -6.29 -18.43
C LEU A 299 -3.00 -5.60 -19.80
N THR A 300 -2.59 -6.33 -20.85
CA THR A 300 -2.59 -5.81 -22.23
C THR A 300 -4.01 -5.48 -22.68
N GLU A 301 -4.98 -6.36 -22.44
CA GLU A 301 -6.41 -6.14 -22.72
C GLU A 301 -7.00 -4.99 -21.90
N ALA A 302 -6.51 -4.78 -20.68
CA ALA A 302 -6.83 -3.63 -19.82
C ALA A 302 -6.24 -2.30 -20.30
N ARG A 303 -5.50 -2.31 -21.43
CA ARG A 303 -4.94 -1.13 -22.10
C ARG A 303 -4.00 -0.30 -21.21
N VAL A 304 -3.26 -0.92 -20.30
CA VAL A 304 -2.28 -0.24 -19.43
C VAL A 304 -0.95 0.09 -20.14
N GLY A 305 -0.94 0.01 -21.48
CA GLY A 305 0.21 0.33 -22.33
C GLY A 305 1.05 -0.90 -22.65
N GLN A 306 2.37 -0.70 -22.83
CA GLN A 306 3.31 -1.81 -23.01
C GLN A 306 3.59 -2.45 -21.66
N VAL A 307 3.40 -3.77 -21.56
CA VAL A 307 3.53 -4.52 -20.31
C VAL A 307 4.62 -5.58 -20.44
N GLU A 308 5.52 -5.61 -19.48
CA GLU A 308 6.61 -6.59 -19.43
C GLU A 308 6.80 -7.11 -18.01
N ALA A 309 6.95 -8.43 -17.83
CA ALA A 309 7.29 -9.01 -16.53
C ALA A 309 8.75 -8.71 -16.19
N LEU A 310 9.00 -8.16 -15.00
CA LEU A 310 10.35 -7.88 -14.55
C LEU A 310 11.07 -9.17 -14.15
N THR A 311 12.35 -9.27 -14.55
CA THR A 311 13.25 -10.29 -14.00
C THR A 311 13.57 -9.98 -12.54
N ALA A 312 14.04 -10.98 -11.79
CA ALA A 312 14.40 -10.79 -10.39
C ALA A 312 15.42 -9.66 -10.19
N ARG A 313 16.42 -9.58 -11.09
CA ARG A 313 17.43 -8.52 -11.08
C ARG A 313 16.85 -7.13 -11.37
N ARG A 314 15.92 -7.01 -12.31
CA ARG A 314 15.24 -5.74 -12.62
C ARG A 314 14.37 -5.29 -11.45
N LEU A 315 13.62 -6.20 -10.84
CA LEU A 315 12.83 -5.87 -9.66
C LEU A 315 13.73 -5.43 -8.50
N THR A 316 14.83 -6.14 -8.21
CA THR A 316 15.79 -5.71 -7.18
C THR A 316 16.40 -4.34 -7.51
N ALA A 317 16.72 -4.03 -8.77
CA ALA A 317 17.17 -2.69 -9.15
C ALA A 317 16.14 -1.60 -8.81
N VAL A 318 14.86 -1.86 -9.07
CA VAL A 318 13.76 -0.96 -8.67
C VAL A 318 13.70 -0.81 -7.15
N LEU A 319 13.82 -1.90 -6.38
CA LEU A 319 13.81 -1.85 -4.90
C LEU A 319 14.98 -1.04 -4.33
N LEU A 320 16.18 -1.21 -4.89
CA LEU A 320 17.36 -0.44 -4.50
C LEU A 320 17.20 1.04 -4.87
N HIS A 321 16.66 1.35 -6.04
CA HIS A 321 16.33 2.72 -6.42
C HIS A 321 15.25 3.35 -5.51
N GLN A 322 14.29 2.55 -5.02
CA GLN A 322 13.30 3.04 -4.08
C GLN A 322 13.91 3.51 -2.76
N GLN A 323 15.00 2.87 -2.33
CA GLN A 323 15.77 3.19 -1.12
C GLN A 323 16.82 4.27 -1.39
N ASN A 324 17.51 4.25 -2.53
CA ASN A 324 18.50 5.24 -2.93
C ASN A 324 18.15 5.78 -4.34
N PRO A 325 17.38 6.88 -4.44
CA PRO A 325 17.05 7.48 -5.72
C PRO A 325 18.24 7.97 -6.56
N SER A 326 19.45 8.12 -5.99
CA SER A 326 20.65 8.42 -6.79
C SER A 326 21.04 7.27 -7.72
N ARG A 327 20.63 6.04 -7.41
CA ARG A 327 20.82 4.89 -8.30
C ARG A 327 19.82 4.97 -9.45
N PRO A 328 20.19 4.92 -10.74
CA PRO A 328 19.19 4.92 -11.82
C PRO A 328 18.26 3.69 -11.73
N ILE A 329 16.96 3.90 -11.95
CA ILE A 329 15.92 2.88 -11.71
C ILE A 329 16.09 1.61 -12.56
N ASP A 330 16.63 1.77 -13.77
CA ASP A 330 16.88 0.67 -14.71
C ASP A 330 18.32 0.11 -14.62
N HIS A 331 19.11 0.55 -13.63
CA HIS A 331 20.50 0.12 -13.45
C HIS A 331 20.60 -1.29 -12.85
N VAL A 332 20.62 -2.29 -13.72
CA VAL A 332 20.74 -3.72 -13.35
C VAL A 332 22.16 -4.24 -13.21
N LYS A 333 23.18 -3.50 -13.71
CA LYS A 333 24.58 -3.95 -13.63
C LYS A 333 25.01 -4.04 -12.16
N GLY A 334 25.66 -5.14 -11.79
CA GLY A 334 26.12 -5.39 -10.43
C GLY A 334 25.00 -5.65 -9.39
N VAL A 335 23.74 -5.78 -9.81
CA VAL A 335 22.63 -6.11 -8.90
C VAL A 335 22.62 -7.61 -8.62
N ASP A 336 22.75 -7.96 -7.35
CA ASP A 336 22.49 -9.30 -6.82
C ASP A 336 21.01 -9.40 -6.40
N PRO A 337 20.18 -10.25 -7.03
CA PRO A 337 18.79 -10.44 -6.65
C PRO A 337 18.59 -10.85 -5.18
N ALA A 338 19.57 -11.51 -4.55
CA ALA A 338 19.48 -11.91 -3.15
C ALA A 338 19.67 -10.75 -2.16
N ARG A 339 20.21 -9.61 -2.61
CA ARG A 339 20.49 -8.43 -1.78
C ARG A 339 19.52 -7.29 -2.12
N VAL A 340 18.36 -7.30 -1.47
CA VAL A 340 17.26 -6.35 -1.75
C VAL A 340 17.26 -5.10 -0.85
N GLY A 341 18.12 -5.05 0.18
CA GLY A 341 18.18 -3.96 1.15
C GLY A 341 19.50 -3.20 1.13
N ILE A 342 19.42 -1.90 1.43
CA ILE A 342 20.55 -0.99 1.66
C ILE A 342 20.61 -0.68 3.15
N ARG A 343 21.81 -0.43 3.70
CA ARG A 343 21.99 0.00 5.09
C ARG A 343 21.07 1.17 5.42
N SER A 344 20.31 1.05 6.50
CA SER A 344 19.35 2.06 6.90
C SER A 344 19.09 2.09 8.40
N HIS A 345 18.53 3.19 8.87
CA HIS A 345 18.04 3.34 10.23
C HIS A 345 16.75 4.16 10.24
N ASP A 346 15.87 3.86 11.19
CA ASP A 346 14.66 4.64 11.41
C ASP A 346 14.95 5.79 12.37
N GLU A 347 14.31 6.92 12.11
CA GLU A 347 14.01 7.93 13.12
C GLU A 347 12.51 7.92 13.44
N TYR A 348 12.12 8.57 14.53
CA TYR A 348 10.69 8.79 14.77
C TYR A 348 10.12 9.63 13.63
N SER A 349 9.22 9.03 12.84
CA SER A 349 8.63 9.60 11.61
C SER A 349 9.50 9.59 10.35
N ALA A 350 10.68 8.98 10.31
CA ALA A 350 11.43 8.82 9.06
C ALA A 350 12.15 7.46 8.96
N HIS A 351 12.37 7.00 7.73
CA HIS A 351 13.28 5.91 7.40
C HIS A 351 14.45 6.52 6.63
N VAL A 352 15.66 6.37 7.12
CA VAL A 352 16.87 7.01 6.59
C VAL A 352 17.79 5.96 6.00
N VAL A 353 18.13 6.10 4.73
CA VAL A 353 19.01 5.19 4.00
C VAL A 353 20.35 5.88 3.78
N ASP A 354 21.42 5.18 4.16
CA ASP A 354 22.81 5.63 4.01
C ASP A 354 23.51 4.75 2.98
N ASP A 355 23.98 5.35 1.88
CA ASP A 355 24.63 4.62 0.78
C ASP A 355 25.66 5.52 0.08
N ALA A 356 26.26 5.03 -1.01
CA ALA A 356 27.00 5.84 -1.96
C ALA A 356 26.20 6.04 -3.26
N ASP A 357 26.45 7.15 -3.94
CA ASP A 357 26.03 7.32 -5.32
C ASP A 357 26.78 6.29 -6.19
N PRO A 358 26.08 5.38 -6.91
CA PRO A 358 26.76 4.32 -7.66
C PRO A 358 27.52 4.84 -8.89
N VAL A 359 27.27 6.08 -9.32
CA VAL A 359 27.95 6.72 -10.44
C VAL A 359 29.11 7.58 -9.93
N MET A 360 28.86 8.42 -8.92
CA MET A 360 29.86 9.38 -8.41
C MET A 360 30.72 8.85 -7.26
N GLY A 361 30.28 7.81 -6.55
CA GLY A 361 30.95 7.26 -5.37
C GLY A 361 30.82 8.09 -4.10
N ASN A 362 30.20 9.27 -4.17
CA ASN A 362 30.02 10.15 -3.02
C ASN A 362 28.99 9.57 -2.03
N PRO A 363 29.18 9.73 -0.71
CA PRO A 363 28.19 9.32 0.27
C PRO A 363 26.89 10.12 0.05
N VAL A 364 25.77 9.42 0.07
CA VAL A 364 24.43 9.99 -0.06
C VAL A 364 23.55 9.50 1.08
N GLN A 365 22.70 10.40 1.56
CA GLN A 365 21.67 10.08 2.52
C GLN A 365 20.31 10.43 1.93
N TRP A 366 19.34 9.54 2.13
CA TRP A 366 17.97 9.73 1.69
C TRP A 366 17.00 9.50 2.84
N TRP A 367 16.07 10.43 2.98
CA TRP A 367 15.05 10.43 4.02
C TRP A 367 13.71 10.07 3.40
N HIS A 368 13.05 9.06 3.94
CA HIS A 368 11.77 8.57 3.47
C HIS A 368 10.71 8.71 4.55
N ARG A 369 9.48 8.98 4.13
CA ARG A 369 8.32 8.96 5.02
C ARG A 369 7.11 8.39 4.32
N THR A 370 6.49 7.39 4.94
CA THR A 370 5.33 6.69 4.39
C THR A 370 4.05 6.99 5.19
N ALA A 371 2.99 7.28 4.45
CA ALA A 371 1.63 7.37 4.96
C ALA A 371 0.73 6.30 4.35
N ALA A 372 -0.27 5.86 5.11
CA ALA A 372 -1.38 5.06 4.63
C ALA A 372 -2.60 5.94 4.32
N ILE A 373 -3.25 5.67 3.21
CA ILE A 373 -4.52 6.22 2.76
C ILE A 373 -5.56 5.12 2.96
N ARG A 374 -6.36 5.26 4.01
CA ARG A 374 -7.45 4.33 4.33
C ARG A 374 -8.77 4.92 3.89
N SER A 375 -9.71 4.07 3.47
CA SER A 375 -11.05 4.50 3.11
C SER A 375 -11.82 5.14 4.28
N GLU A 376 -11.43 4.92 5.54
CA GLU A 376 -11.99 5.61 6.72
C GLU A 376 -11.52 7.07 6.88
N ASN A 377 -10.45 7.46 6.18
CA ASN A 377 -9.94 8.84 6.18
C ASN A 377 -10.29 9.58 4.89
N MET A 378 -11.21 9.04 4.09
CA MET A 378 -11.69 9.68 2.87
C MET A 378 -13.04 10.31 3.11
N ALA A 379 -13.19 11.55 2.68
CA ALA A 379 -14.48 12.20 2.59
C ALA A 379 -15.36 11.44 1.59
N MET A 380 -16.61 11.19 1.99
CA MET A 380 -17.62 10.59 1.14
C MET A 380 -17.82 11.45 -0.10
N GLY A 381 -17.60 10.89 -1.28
CA GLY A 381 -17.78 11.65 -2.50
C GLY A 381 -17.66 10.82 -3.77
N ALA A 382 -18.24 11.34 -4.84
CA ALA A 382 -18.11 10.78 -6.17
C ALA A 382 -16.74 11.18 -6.75
N ARG A 383 -15.97 10.19 -7.20
CA ARG A 383 -14.61 10.36 -7.72
C ARG A 383 -14.55 9.93 -9.19
N ARG A 384 -13.74 10.65 -9.97
CA ARG A 384 -13.50 10.38 -11.40
C ARG A 384 -12.31 9.46 -11.58
N GLN A 385 -12.12 8.94 -12.80
CA GLN A 385 -10.98 8.05 -13.11
C GLN A 385 -9.61 8.71 -12.88
N LEU A 386 -9.54 10.04 -13.01
CA LEU A 386 -8.33 10.84 -12.81
C LEU A 386 -8.20 11.39 -11.38
N TRP A 387 -8.89 10.81 -10.41
CA TRP A 387 -8.90 11.31 -9.02
C TRP A 387 -7.50 11.44 -8.40
N ALA A 388 -6.58 10.54 -8.75
CA ALA A 388 -5.21 10.57 -8.23
C ALA A 388 -4.25 11.45 -9.07
N LEU A 389 -4.73 12.16 -10.10
CA LEU A 389 -3.87 12.88 -11.05
C LEU A 389 -3.10 14.03 -10.39
N ASP A 390 -3.69 14.72 -9.41
CA ASP A 390 -3.01 15.81 -8.69
C ASP A 390 -1.81 15.27 -7.88
N LEU A 391 -1.89 14.03 -7.39
CA LEU A 391 -0.75 13.36 -6.77
C LEU A 391 0.30 12.91 -7.80
N LEU A 392 -0.01 12.87 -9.09
CA LEU A 392 0.93 12.46 -10.14
C LEU A 392 1.58 13.65 -10.86
N THR A 393 0.87 14.77 -10.97
CA THR A 393 1.26 15.91 -11.83
C THR A 393 1.20 17.28 -11.14
N GLY A 394 0.73 17.38 -9.90
CA GLY A 394 0.48 18.66 -9.24
C GLY A 394 1.70 19.60 -9.18
N SER A 395 1.45 20.88 -9.52
CA SER A 395 2.45 21.97 -9.59
C SER A 395 3.23 22.19 -8.29
N ASP A 396 2.58 21.88 -7.17
CA ASP A 396 3.10 22.16 -5.82
C ASP A 396 3.87 20.94 -5.26
N ILE A 397 3.88 19.82 -5.98
CA ILE A 397 4.53 18.56 -5.58
C ILE A 397 5.74 18.27 -6.47
N ARG A 398 6.88 18.83 -6.07
CA ARG A 398 8.16 18.70 -6.79
C ARG A 398 9.11 17.64 -6.21
N PHE A 399 8.68 16.93 -5.18
CA PHE A 399 9.49 15.92 -4.51
C PHE A 399 9.25 14.51 -5.05
N ILE A 400 10.26 13.65 -4.86
CA ILE A 400 10.19 12.23 -5.21
C ILE A 400 9.11 11.57 -4.36
N ARG A 401 8.24 10.81 -5.02
CA ARG A 401 7.16 10.10 -4.33
C ARG A 401 6.80 8.81 -5.03
N THR A 402 6.34 7.86 -4.24
CA THR A 402 5.83 6.58 -4.73
C THR A 402 4.44 6.36 -4.17
N LEU A 403 3.47 6.25 -5.05
CA LEU A 403 2.08 5.95 -4.75
C LEU A 403 1.84 4.47 -4.97
N SER A 404 1.21 3.79 -4.02
CA SER A 404 0.89 2.38 -4.14
C SER A 404 -0.52 2.09 -3.66
N PHE A 405 -1.35 1.57 -4.54
CA PHE A 405 -2.70 1.12 -4.20
C PHE A 405 -2.75 -0.39 -4.24
N HIS A 406 -3.10 -0.98 -3.12
CA HIS A 406 -3.26 -2.42 -3.00
C HIS A 406 -4.74 -2.75 -3.05
N LEU A 407 -5.12 -3.67 -3.94
CA LEU A 407 -6.48 -4.13 -4.16
C LEU A 407 -6.57 -5.62 -3.78
N HIS A 408 -7.31 -5.91 -2.72
CA HIS A 408 -7.71 -7.27 -2.37
C HIS A 408 -8.99 -7.63 -3.11
N LEU A 409 -8.96 -8.69 -3.91
CA LEU A 409 -10.09 -9.09 -4.74
C LEU A 409 -11.06 -9.94 -3.91
N VAL A 410 -12.33 -9.53 -3.86
CA VAL A 410 -13.36 -10.22 -3.07
C VAL A 410 -14.36 -10.90 -4.01
N PRO A 411 -14.56 -12.23 -3.90
CA PRO A 411 -15.54 -12.94 -4.70
C PRO A 411 -16.94 -12.36 -4.61
N LYS A 412 -17.67 -12.38 -5.73
CA LYS A 412 -18.97 -11.71 -5.86
C LYS A 412 -20.00 -12.18 -4.83
N GLY A 413 -20.01 -13.46 -4.47
CA GLY A 413 -20.91 -14.02 -3.47
C GLY A 413 -20.68 -13.39 -2.08
N GLU A 414 -19.43 -13.27 -1.66
CA GLU A 414 -19.07 -12.65 -0.39
C GLU A 414 -19.36 -11.15 -0.39
N ALA A 415 -19.02 -10.47 -1.50
CA ALA A 415 -19.28 -9.04 -1.67
C ALA A 415 -20.78 -8.70 -1.62
N LYS A 416 -21.63 -9.53 -2.24
CA LYS A 416 -23.09 -9.41 -2.17
C LYS A 416 -23.60 -9.54 -0.74
N ALA A 417 -23.14 -10.54 -0.01
CA ALA A 417 -23.57 -10.79 1.36
C ALA A 417 -23.17 -9.64 2.30
N ALA A 418 -21.98 -9.06 2.13
CA ALA A 418 -21.55 -7.87 2.86
C ALA A 418 -22.42 -6.65 2.50
N THR A 419 -22.60 -6.39 1.21
CA THR A 419 -23.39 -5.24 0.73
C THR A 419 -24.86 -5.31 1.17
N ALA A 420 -25.47 -6.50 1.18
CA ALA A 420 -26.85 -6.67 1.66
C ALA A 420 -27.00 -6.29 3.14
N LYS A 421 -26.00 -6.62 3.98
CA LYS A 421 -25.97 -6.22 5.39
C LYS A 421 -25.85 -4.70 5.53
N ASP A 422 -24.97 -4.08 4.74
CA ASP A 422 -24.78 -2.63 4.76
C ASP A 422 -26.07 -1.88 4.37
N VAL A 423 -26.71 -2.28 3.27
CA VAL A 423 -27.98 -1.67 2.81
C VAL A 423 -29.09 -1.84 3.85
N THR A 424 -29.20 -3.03 4.44
CA THR A 424 -30.23 -3.30 5.46
C THR A 424 -30.01 -2.43 6.70
N ARG A 425 -28.75 -2.31 7.14
CA ARG A 425 -28.38 -1.49 8.30
C ARG A 425 -28.59 0.00 8.04
N ASP A 426 -28.12 0.52 6.92
CA ASP A 426 -28.24 1.95 6.59
C ASP A 426 -29.72 2.35 6.39
N ASN A 427 -30.56 1.44 5.87
CA ASN A 427 -32.02 1.62 5.85
C ASN A 427 -32.62 1.66 7.26
N ALA A 428 -32.15 0.79 8.17
CA ALA A 428 -32.63 0.77 9.55
C ALA A 428 -32.24 2.05 10.30
N ASP A 429 -31.00 2.54 10.13
CA ASP A 429 -30.54 3.80 10.72
C ASP A 429 -31.37 4.99 10.18
N THR A 430 -31.67 5.01 8.88
CA THR A 430 -32.53 6.04 8.28
C THR A 430 -33.96 5.99 8.81
N LEU A 431 -34.53 4.78 9.00
CA LEU A 431 -35.86 4.62 9.58
C LEU A 431 -35.91 5.03 11.05
N ASP A 432 -34.87 4.74 11.82
CA ASP A 432 -34.73 5.12 13.22
C ASP A 432 -34.65 6.66 13.38
N ASP A 433 -33.89 7.34 12.52
CA ASP A 433 -33.83 8.81 12.50
C ASP A 433 -35.21 9.43 12.18
N VAL A 434 -35.92 8.87 11.20
CA VAL A 434 -37.30 9.30 10.85
C VAL A 434 -38.26 9.06 12.01
N GLN A 435 -38.22 7.89 12.66
CA GLN A 435 -39.06 7.58 13.82
C GLN A 435 -38.78 8.48 15.02
N LYS A 436 -37.53 8.91 15.20
CA LYS A 436 -37.12 9.84 16.26
C LYS A 436 -37.35 11.31 15.91
N GLY A 437 -37.92 11.62 14.74
CA GLY A 437 -38.14 12.99 14.27
C GLY A 437 -36.85 13.79 14.10
N ARG A 438 -35.71 13.10 13.87
CA ARG A 438 -34.41 13.74 13.68
C ARG A 438 -34.27 14.17 12.23
N VAL A 439 -33.65 15.33 12.02
CA VAL A 439 -33.24 15.74 10.67
C VAL A 439 -32.20 14.75 10.16
N GLN A 440 -32.44 14.21 8.97
CA GLN A 440 -31.56 13.24 8.35
C GLN A 440 -30.18 13.88 8.13
N ASN A 441 -29.14 13.24 8.67
CA ASN A 441 -27.76 13.67 8.46
C ASN A 441 -27.34 13.39 7.00
N ASP A 442 -26.70 14.35 6.34
CA ASP A 442 -26.18 14.24 4.97
C ASP A 442 -25.26 13.01 4.82
N GLU A 443 -24.48 12.70 5.85
CA GLU A 443 -23.60 11.53 5.87
C GLU A 443 -24.39 10.21 5.81
N THR A 444 -25.49 10.10 6.56
CA THR A 444 -26.36 8.90 6.56
C THR A 444 -27.02 8.70 5.19
N ALA A 445 -27.50 9.78 4.58
CA ALA A 445 -28.09 9.75 3.24
C ALA A 445 -27.07 9.36 2.16
N ALA A 446 -25.86 9.94 2.20
CA ALA A 446 -24.77 9.62 1.28
C ALA A 446 -24.32 8.15 1.42
N ASN A 447 -24.23 7.66 2.65
CA ASN A 447 -23.90 6.26 2.95
C ASN A 447 -24.89 5.28 2.32
N LEU A 448 -26.19 5.52 2.53
CA LEU A 448 -27.23 4.67 1.96
C LEU A 448 -27.22 4.71 0.42
N SER A 449 -27.00 5.89 -0.18
CA SER A 449 -26.87 6.05 -1.62
C SER A 449 -25.71 5.21 -2.19
N ALA A 450 -24.53 5.34 -1.58
CA ALA A 450 -23.34 4.56 -1.97
C ALA A 450 -23.56 3.05 -1.83
N ALA A 451 -24.20 2.60 -0.74
CA ALA A 451 -24.53 1.20 -0.53
C ALA A 451 -25.49 0.66 -1.60
N LYS A 452 -26.51 1.44 -2.00
CA LYS A 452 -27.44 1.10 -3.09
C LYS A 452 -26.74 1.01 -4.46
N VAL A 453 -25.79 1.90 -4.73
CA VAL A 453 -24.97 1.83 -5.96
C VAL A 453 -24.13 0.56 -5.97
N ARG A 454 -23.45 0.22 -4.87
CA ARG A 454 -22.70 -1.05 -4.75
C ARG A 454 -23.60 -2.27 -4.94
N ALA A 455 -24.81 -2.25 -4.39
CA ALA A 455 -25.78 -3.34 -4.56
C ALA A 455 -26.20 -3.52 -6.02
N ARG A 456 -26.36 -2.41 -6.76
CA ARG A 456 -26.65 -2.40 -8.20
C ARG A 456 -25.46 -2.92 -9.01
N ASP A 457 -24.24 -2.45 -8.71
CA ASP A 457 -23.02 -2.94 -9.36
C ASP A 457 -22.85 -4.44 -9.15
N LEU A 458 -23.17 -4.96 -7.96
CA LEU A 458 -23.09 -6.38 -7.65
C LEU A 458 -24.33 -7.18 -8.06
N ALA A 459 -25.31 -6.61 -8.75
CA ALA A 459 -26.56 -7.29 -9.10
C ALA A 459 -26.34 -8.60 -9.91
N HIS A 460 -27.36 -9.45 -9.95
CA HIS A 460 -27.33 -10.63 -10.81
C HIS A 460 -27.15 -10.22 -12.29
N GLY A 461 -26.34 -10.97 -13.05
CA GLY A 461 -26.00 -10.63 -14.45
C GLY A 461 -24.89 -9.57 -14.64
N SER A 462 -24.53 -8.79 -13.61
CA SER A 462 -23.41 -7.86 -13.69
C SER A 462 -22.05 -8.57 -13.73
N ALA A 463 -21.06 -8.01 -14.43
CA ALA A 463 -19.69 -8.53 -14.43
C ALA A 463 -18.85 -8.08 -13.21
N HIS A 464 -19.34 -7.15 -12.39
CA HIS A 464 -18.57 -6.59 -11.29
C HIS A 464 -18.46 -7.53 -10.08
N HIS A 465 -17.33 -7.40 -9.37
CA HIS A 465 -16.95 -8.13 -8.16
C HIS A 465 -16.61 -7.17 -7.03
N GLY A 466 -16.40 -7.67 -5.82
CA GLY A 466 -15.99 -6.84 -4.69
C GLY A 466 -14.48 -6.59 -4.69
N GLY A 467 -14.08 -5.52 -4.02
CA GLY A 467 -12.67 -5.23 -3.75
C GLY A 467 -12.53 -4.47 -2.43
N THR A 468 -11.47 -4.77 -1.69
CA THR A 468 -11.01 -3.93 -0.57
C THR A 468 -9.71 -3.27 -0.98
N TRP A 469 -9.49 -2.02 -0.58
CA TRP A 469 -8.30 -1.31 -1.00
C TRP A 469 -7.64 -0.53 0.14
N ILE A 470 -6.33 -0.35 0.01
CA ILE A 470 -5.55 0.57 0.83
C ILE A 470 -4.50 1.25 -0.05
N GLY A 471 -4.38 2.56 0.11
CA GLY A 471 -3.33 3.33 -0.54
C GLY A 471 -2.15 3.54 0.41
N TYR A 472 -0.96 3.68 -0.14
CA TYR A 472 0.24 4.13 0.54
C TYR A 472 0.94 5.17 -0.32
N VAL A 473 1.57 6.13 0.34
CA VAL A 473 2.41 7.13 -0.31
C VAL A 473 3.69 7.29 0.48
N THR A 474 4.82 7.09 -0.19
CA THR A 474 6.15 7.32 0.35
C THR A 474 6.73 8.54 -0.33
N ILE A 475 7.11 9.55 0.44
CA ILE A 475 7.85 10.72 -0.02
C ILE A 475 9.33 10.55 0.30
N THR A 476 10.19 11.07 -0.54
CA THR A 476 11.65 10.92 -0.42
C THR A 476 12.35 12.25 -0.65
N GLU A 477 13.24 12.61 0.26
CA GLU A 477 13.99 13.87 0.25
C GLU A 477 15.43 13.69 0.73
N ARG A 478 16.29 14.68 0.45
CA ARG A 478 17.72 14.64 0.83
C ARG A 478 17.96 14.88 2.32
N ASP A 479 17.08 15.64 2.96
CA ASP A 479 17.22 16.01 4.36
C ASP A 479 15.87 16.03 5.09
N ARG A 480 15.95 16.11 6.41
CA ARG A 480 14.80 16.08 7.32
C ARG A 480 13.86 17.28 7.13
N ASP A 481 14.39 18.47 6.93
CA ASP A 481 13.57 19.69 6.85
C ASP A 481 12.82 19.74 5.51
N ALA A 482 13.47 19.34 4.43
CA ALA A 482 12.85 19.11 3.13
C ALA A 482 11.73 18.05 3.23
N LEU A 483 11.99 16.93 3.90
CA LEU A 483 10.97 15.89 4.13
C LEU A 483 9.75 16.42 4.88
N MET A 484 9.96 17.30 5.86
CA MET A 484 8.87 17.93 6.62
C MET A 484 8.06 18.93 5.79
N ARG A 485 8.71 19.69 4.90
CA ARG A 485 8.01 20.56 3.93
C ARG A 485 7.21 19.73 2.93
N ALA A 486 7.83 18.70 2.35
CA ALA A 486 7.18 17.76 1.43
C ALA A 486 5.97 17.06 2.07
N SER A 487 6.09 16.67 3.35
CA SER A 487 4.98 16.07 4.11
C SER A 487 3.76 17.00 4.19
N ARG A 488 3.98 18.30 4.46
CA ARG A 488 2.90 19.29 4.58
C ARG A 488 2.24 19.58 3.24
N ALA A 489 3.04 19.75 2.19
CA ALA A 489 2.54 19.96 0.83
C ALA A 489 1.70 18.76 0.34
N LEU A 490 2.12 17.53 0.70
CA LEU A 490 1.34 16.33 0.42
C LEU A 490 0.00 16.30 1.18
N GLU A 491 0.02 16.60 2.48
CA GLU A 491 -1.21 16.67 3.29
C GLU A 491 -2.20 17.70 2.74
N GLU A 492 -1.71 18.88 2.35
CA GLU A 492 -2.52 19.94 1.76
C GLU A 492 -3.15 19.50 0.44
N THR A 493 -2.36 18.95 -0.49
CA THR A 493 -2.88 18.45 -1.78
C THR A 493 -3.92 17.34 -1.60
N CYS A 494 -3.67 16.42 -0.67
CA CYS A 494 -4.60 15.36 -0.31
C CYS A 494 -5.94 15.89 0.21
N ALA A 495 -5.90 16.90 1.08
CA ALA A 495 -7.08 17.48 1.70
C ALA A 495 -7.91 18.30 0.70
N THR A 496 -7.28 19.12 -0.15
CA THR A 496 -7.96 20.05 -1.05
C THR A 496 -8.40 19.41 -2.36
N GLY A 497 -7.55 18.63 -3.02
CA GLY A 497 -7.82 18.07 -4.35
C GLY A 497 -8.48 16.68 -4.33
N LEU A 498 -8.09 15.82 -3.39
CA LEU A 498 -8.49 14.41 -3.40
C LEU A 498 -9.61 14.08 -2.39
N GLY A 499 -9.93 14.97 -1.46
CA GLY A 499 -10.84 14.69 -0.35
C GLY A 499 -10.34 13.53 0.53
N ILE A 500 -9.02 13.41 0.66
CA ILE A 500 -8.39 12.59 1.68
C ILE A 500 -8.23 13.49 2.90
N GLU A 501 -9.14 13.35 3.87
CA GLU A 501 -9.19 14.21 5.05
C GLU A 501 -7.93 14.06 5.92
N ARG A 502 -7.31 12.87 5.91
CA ARG A 502 -6.14 12.60 6.73
C ARG A 502 -5.24 11.51 6.16
N LEU A 503 -3.95 11.82 6.10
CA LEU A 503 -2.90 10.83 5.90
C LEU A 503 -2.52 10.20 7.23
N GLU A 504 -2.51 8.86 7.30
CA GLU A 504 -2.03 8.16 8.49
C GLU A 504 -0.53 7.90 8.36
N TRP A 505 0.30 8.78 8.93
CA TRP A 505 1.74 8.56 8.96
C TRP A 505 2.12 7.35 9.83
N GLN A 506 2.97 6.49 9.28
CA GLN A 506 3.42 5.23 9.90
C GLN A 506 4.64 5.46 10.83
N ASP A 507 4.56 6.49 11.69
CA ASP A 507 5.71 7.10 12.39
C ASP A 507 6.61 6.14 13.18
N SER A 508 6.06 5.02 13.67
CA SER A 508 6.79 4.06 14.50
C SER A 508 7.42 2.89 13.74
N TYR A 509 7.21 2.77 12.43
CA TYR A 509 7.65 1.64 11.59
C TYR A 509 7.87 2.07 10.13
N GLN A 510 8.61 3.15 9.93
CA GLN A 510 8.82 3.73 8.59
C GLN A 510 9.62 2.81 7.65
N ALA A 511 10.62 2.08 8.15
CA ALA A 511 11.33 1.07 7.34
C ALA A 511 10.38 -0.02 6.81
N ALA A 512 9.53 -0.58 7.69
CA ALA A 512 8.52 -1.56 7.30
C ALA A 512 7.47 -0.97 6.35
N ALA A 513 7.03 0.27 6.64
CA ALA A 513 6.04 0.97 5.82
C ALA A 513 6.58 1.32 4.43
N SER A 514 7.86 1.63 4.28
CA SER A 514 8.48 1.88 2.97
C SER A 514 8.27 0.69 2.02
N GLY A 515 8.30 -0.53 2.56
CA GLY A 515 8.02 -1.77 1.84
C GLY A 515 6.62 -1.85 1.22
N THR A 516 5.63 -1.12 1.74
CA THR A 516 4.28 -1.12 1.16
C THR A 516 4.17 -0.29 -0.12
N THR A 517 5.21 0.50 -0.44
CA THR A 517 5.33 1.21 -1.72
C THR A 517 6.30 0.55 -2.69
N TRP A 518 6.96 -0.53 -2.26
CA TRP A 518 7.78 -1.36 -3.12
C TRP A 518 6.85 -2.29 -3.93
N PRO A 519 7.13 -2.53 -5.24
CA PRO A 519 6.25 -3.34 -6.09
C PRO A 519 6.52 -4.83 -5.85
N ILE A 520 6.10 -5.31 -4.67
CA ILE A 520 6.32 -6.69 -4.17
C ILE A 520 5.05 -7.30 -3.55
N GLY A 521 3.92 -6.60 -3.58
CA GLY A 521 2.62 -7.10 -3.12
C GLY A 521 2.42 -7.07 -1.60
N ARG A 522 3.23 -6.30 -0.85
CA ARG A 522 3.18 -6.23 0.62
C ARG A 522 2.34 -5.06 1.13
N GLY A 523 1.50 -5.27 2.13
CA GLY A 523 0.81 -4.17 2.83
C GLY A 523 -0.70 -4.32 2.95
N LEU A 524 -1.29 -5.38 2.38
CA LEU A 524 -2.64 -5.82 2.68
C LEU A 524 -2.61 -6.92 3.72
N THR A 525 -3.26 -6.70 4.86
CA THR A 525 -3.71 -7.82 5.68
C THR A 525 -4.90 -8.45 4.95
N PRO A 526 -4.87 -9.75 4.61
CA PRO A 526 -6.00 -10.41 3.98
C PRO A 526 -7.27 -10.14 4.78
N GLY A 527 -8.36 -9.79 4.09
CA GLY A 527 -9.66 -9.60 4.73
C GLY A 527 -9.98 -10.83 5.58
N ARG A 528 -10.38 -10.65 6.85
CA ARG A 528 -10.78 -11.78 7.68
C ARG A 528 -12.02 -12.41 7.07
N VAL A 529 -11.85 -13.56 6.42
CA VAL A 529 -12.95 -14.38 5.90
C VAL A 529 -13.95 -14.60 7.03
N SER A 530 -15.18 -14.17 6.80
CA SER A 530 -16.26 -14.28 7.79
C SER A 530 -16.44 -15.75 8.20
N VAL A 531 -16.90 -15.99 9.43
CA VAL A 531 -17.13 -17.38 9.90
C VAL A 531 -18.12 -18.11 8.98
N GLY A 532 -19.14 -17.40 8.48
CA GLY A 532 -20.10 -17.94 7.52
C GLY A 532 -19.49 -18.29 6.17
N SER A 533 -18.61 -17.45 5.62
CA SER A 533 -17.92 -17.78 4.36
C SER A 533 -16.88 -18.89 4.53
N ARG A 534 -16.23 -19.00 5.69
CA ARG A 534 -15.40 -20.18 6.01
C ARG A 534 -16.21 -21.47 6.02
N PHE A 535 -17.42 -21.44 6.58
CA PHE A 535 -18.31 -22.60 6.59
C PHE A 535 -18.81 -22.94 5.18
N MET A 536 -19.23 -21.94 4.40
CA MET A 536 -19.64 -22.14 3.00
C MET A 536 -18.50 -22.66 2.11
N ASN A 537 -17.29 -22.12 2.26
CA ASN A 537 -16.11 -22.59 1.53
C ASN A 537 -15.67 -23.99 1.98
N ALA A 538 -15.97 -24.38 3.22
CA ALA A 538 -15.77 -25.76 3.67
C ALA A 538 -16.83 -26.72 3.11
N LEU A 539 -18.07 -26.25 2.89
CA LEU A 539 -19.17 -27.02 2.32
C LEU A 539 -19.16 -27.11 0.79
N ALA A 540 -18.58 -26.13 0.10
CA ALA A 540 -18.55 -26.05 -1.36
C ALA A 540 -17.68 -27.13 -2.04
N GLY A 541 -17.10 -28.06 -1.27
CA GLY A 541 -16.12 -29.01 -1.77
C GLY A 541 -14.77 -28.34 -2.02
N LYS A 542 -13.69 -29.10 -1.91
CA LYS A 542 -12.32 -28.56 -2.07
C LYS A 542 -11.72 -28.90 -3.42
N THR A 543 -12.39 -29.72 -4.24
CA THR A 543 -11.71 -30.32 -5.40
C THR A 543 -12.60 -30.44 -6.63
N GLU A 544 -12.02 -30.19 -7.80
CA GLU A 544 -12.59 -30.63 -9.10
C GLU A 544 -12.75 -32.16 -9.18
N ARG A 545 -12.12 -32.93 -8.26
CA ARG A 545 -12.36 -34.37 -8.08
C ARG A 545 -13.77 -34.70 -7.56
N GLU A 546 -14.49 -33.74 -7.00
CA GLU A 546 -15.89 -33.90 -6.62
C GLU A 546 -16.85 -33.49 -7.75
N ALA A 547 -16.33 -32.82 -8.79
CA ALA A 547 -17.09 -32.35 -9.95
C ALA A 547 -16.88 -33.22 -11.22
N LEU A 548 -15.87 -34.10 -11.20
CA LEU A 548 -15.62 -35.18 -12.17
C LEU A 548 -15.88 -36.52 -11.50
#